data_AF-A0A3D0TP47-F1
#
_entry.id   AF-A0A3D0TP47-F1
#
_cell.length_a   1.000
_cell.length_b   1.000
_cell.length_c   1.000
_cell.angle_alpha   90.00
_cell.angle_beta   90.00
_cell.angle_gamma   90.00
#
_symmetry.space_group_name_H-M   'P 1'
#
loop_
_entity.id
_entity.type
_entity.pdbx_description
1 polymer ?
#
loop_
_entity_poly.entity_id
_entity_poly.type
_entity_poly.pdbx_seq_one_letter_code
_entity_poly.pdbx_strand_id
1 'polypeptide(L)'
;MALPEVTLGMLPAAGGTQSLTRLIGPSAALPLVLTGRRIGAEEARRFGIVWEVVPAAELPARAAALGAQLASLAAGGRQLTRA
;
A
#
# COMPACT_ATOMS: atom_id res chain seq x y z
N MET A 1 -1.21 -8.21 -3.68
CA MET A 1 -2.40 -7.34 -3.42
C MET A 1 -3.40 -7.50 -4.56
N ALA A 2 -4.71 -7.36 -4.31
CA ALA A 2 -5.77 -7.28 -5.32
C ALA A 2 -7.03 -6.61 -4.75
N LEU A 3 -7.96 -6.21 -5.64
CA LEU A 3 -9.34 -5.81 -5.34
C LEU A 3 -10.30 -6.78 -6.07
N PRO A 4 -10.48 -8.01 -5.55
CA PRO A 4 -11.16 -9.09 -6.28
C PRO A 4 -12.68 -8.95 -6.35
N GLU A 5 -13.29 -7.96 -5.69
CA GLU A 5 -14.74 -7.78 -5.64
C GLU A 5 -15.37 -7.69 -7.04
N VAL A 6 -14.64 -7.09 -7.99
CA VAL A 6 -15.09 -6.96 -9.39
C VAL A 6 -15.29 -8.32 -10.07
N THR A 7 -14.52 -9.35 -9.68
CA THR A 7 -14.69 -10.70 -10.24
C THR A 7 -15.97 -11.38 -9.75
N LEU A 8 -16.60 -10.83 -8.71
CA LEU A 8 -17.89 -11.24 -8.18
C LEU A 8 -19.03 -10.30 -8.61
N GLY A 9 -18.77 -9.38 -9.53
CA GLY A 9 -19.76 -8.38 -9.99
C GLY A 9 -20.00 -7.24 -8.99
N MET A 10 -19.11 -7.06 -8.02
CA MET A 10 -19.23 -6.04 -6.97
C MET A 10 -18.13 -4.98 -7.09
N LEU A 11 -18.42 -3.77 -6.62
CA LEU A 11 -17.38 -2.76 -6.43
C LEU A 11 -16.67 -2.97 -5.08
N PRO A 12 -15.35 -2.69 -4.97
CA PRO A 12 -14.65 -2.76 -3.70
C PRO A 12 -15.21 -1.74 -2.69
N ALA A 13 -15.85 -2.25 -1.64
CA ALA A 13 -16.57 -1.43 -0.66
C ALA A 13 -15.71 -1.04 0.56
N ALA A 14 -14.55 -1.67 0.76
CA ALA A 14 -13.68 -1.46 1.92
C ALA A 14 -12.67 -0.29 1.74
N GLY A 15 -12.98 0.70 0.90
CA GLY A 15 -12.10 1.86 0.72
C GLY A 15 -10.96 1.65 -0.27
N GLY A 16 -10.87 0.49 -0.92
CA GLY A 16 -9.76 0.10 -1.79
C GLY A 16 -9.65 0.95 -3.05
N THR A 17 -10.78 1.32 -3.65
CA THR A 17 -10.80 2.20 -4.84
C THR A 17 -10.29 3.60 -4.51
N GLN A 18 -10.69 4.15 -3.36
CA GLN A 18 -10.26 5.47 -2.90
C GLN A 18 -8.79 5.46 -2.51
N SER A 19 -8.39 4.49 -1.69
CA SER A 19 -7.02 4.39 -1.16
C SER A 19 -6.01 4.17 -2.27
N LEU A 20 -6.28 3.22 -3.17
CA LEU A 20 -5.38 2.92 -4.29
C LEU A 20 -5.24 4.13 -5.22
N THR A 21 -6.35 4.78 -5.57
CA THR A 21 -6.34 5.95 -6.45
C THR A 21 -5.55 7.12 -5.84
N ARG A 22 -5.64 7.34 -4.52
CA ARG A 22 -4.84 8.37 -3.83
C ARG A 22 -3.34 8.06 -3.81
N LEU A 23 -2.98 6.78 -3.78
CA LEU A 23 -1.57 6.36 -3.77
C LEU A 23 -0.91 6.45 -5.15
N ILE A 24 -1.59 5.98 -6.19
CA ILE A 24 -0.94 5.74 -7.50
C ILE A 24 -1.60 6.51 -8.66
N GLY A 25 -2.57 7.35 -8.37
CA GLY A 25 -3.34 8.10 -9.35
C GLY A 25 -4.36 7.23 -10.11
N PRO A 26 -5.34 7.86 -10.77
CA PRO A 26 -6.44 7.15 -11.42
C PRO A 26 -5.97 6.29 -12.60
N SER A 27 -4.97 6.74 -13.36
CA SER A 27 -4.48 6.01 -14.55
C SER A 27 -3.87 4.66 -14.19
N ALA A 28 -3.08 4.57 -13.12
CA ALA A 28 -2.49 3.32 -12.68
C ALA A 28 -3.47 2.46 -11.84
N ALA A 29 -4.38 3.10 -11.09
CA ALA A 29 -5.35 2.39 -10.26
C ALA A 29 -6.47 1.72 -11.07
N LEU A 30 -6.96 2.38 -12.13
CA LEU A 30 -8.16 1.93 -12.86
C LEU A 30 -8.02 0.51 -13.44
N PRO A 31 -6.90 0.12 -14.09
CA PRO A 31 -6.73 -1.25 -14.56
C PRO A 31 -6.76 -2.28 -13.42
N LEU A 32 -6.20 -1.96 -12.25
CA LEU A 32 -6.19 -2.87 -11.10
C LEU A 32 -7.59 -3.02 -10.48
N VAL A 33 -8.35 -1.94 -10.40
CA VAL A 33 -9.74 -1.93 -9.91
C VAL A 33 -10.67 -2.69 -10.85
N LEU A 34 -10.57 -2.44 -12.17
CA LEU A 34 -11.48 -3.03 -13.16
C LEU A 34 -11.18 -4.51 -13.45
N THR A 35 -9.92 -4.93 -13.33
CA THR A 35 -9.54 -6.32 -13.59
C THR A 35 -9.54 -7.19 -12.34
N GLY A 36 -9.42 -6.59 -11.15
CA GLY A 36 -9.23 -7.32 -9.91
C GLY A 36 -7.95 -8.16 -9.87
N ARG A 37 -7.01 -7.95 -10.81
CA ARG A 37 -5.82 -8.81 -10.94
C ARG A 37 -4.93 -8.69 -9.71
N ARG A 38 -4.26 -9.79 -9.38
CA ARG A 38 -3.23 -9.81 -8.34
C ARG A 38 -1.93 -9.20 -8.84
N ILE A 39 -1.34 -8.37 -8.00
CA ILE A 39 0.03 -7.85 -8.17
C ILE A 39 0.95 -8.39 -7.07
N GLY A 40 2.20 -8.66 -7.45
CA GLY A 40 3.27 -9.05 -6.54
C GLY A 40 3.90 -7.86 -5.81
N ALA A 41 4.81 -8.16 -4.87
CA ALA A 41 5.47 -7.13 -4.04
C ALA A 41 6.30 -6.14 -4.88
N GLU A 42 7.07 -6.64 -5.85
CA GLU A 42 7.94 -5.81 -6.69
C GLU A 42 7.14 -4.87 -7.62
N GLU A 43 6.03 -5.36 -8.14
CA GLU A 43 5.12 -4.53 -8.92
C GLU A 43 4.44 -3.48 -8.04
N ALA A 44 3.99 -3.83 -6.84
CA ALA A 44 3.45 -2.89 -5.88
C ALA A 44 4.47 -1.79 -5.51
N ARG A 45 5.75 -2.15 -5.41
CA ARG A 45 6.85 -1.20 -5.14
C ARG A 45 7.06 -0.22 -6.29
N ARG A 46 7.03 -0.72 -7.53
CA ARG A 46 7.15 0.11 -8.75
C ARG A 46 5.99 1.08 -8.91
N PHE A 47 4.78 0.66 -8.56
CA PHE A 47 3.61 1.56 -8.54
C PHE A 47 3.64 2.59 -7.40
N GLY A 48 4.50 2.41 -6.38
CA GLY A 48 4.52 3.27 -5.19
C GLY A 48 3.44 2.93 -4.15
N ILE A 49 2.82 1.74 -4.25
CA ILE A 49 1.84 1.25 -3.27
C ILE A 49 2.53 0.88 -1.95
N VAL A 50 3.75 0.34 -2.05
CA VAL A 50 4.61 0.04 -0.90
C VAL A 50 5.94 0.77 -1.05
N TRP A 51 6.56 1.11 0.09
CA TRP A 51 7.82 1.85 0.13
C TRP A 51 9.07 0.95 0.13
N GLU A 52 8.96 -0.30 0.58
CA GLU A 52 10.08 -1.23 0.69
C GLU A 52 9.59 -2.67 0.52
N VAL A 53 10.41 -3.51 -0.09
CA VAL A 53 10.18 -4.95 -0.23
C VAL A 53 11.39 -5.65 0.34
N VAL A 54 11.16 -6.61 1.24
CA VAL A 54 12.19 -7.40 1.90
C VAL A 54 11.85 -8.89 1.83
N PRO A 55 12.83 -9.80 2.00
CA PRO A 55 12.54 -11.21 2.18
C PRO A 55 11.56 -11.45 3.34
N ALA A 56 10.67 -12.43 3.19
CA ALA A 56 9.62 -12.69 4.18
C ALA A 56 10.19 -12.98 5.59
N ALA A 57 11.35 -13.65 5.66
CA ALA A 57 12.03 -13.95 6.92
C ALA A 57 12.53 -12.69 7.66
N GLU A 58 12.81 -11.62 6.92
CA GLU A 58 13.35 -10.36 7.47
C GLU A 58 12.25 -9.35 7.84
N LEU A 59 11.02 -9.55 7.36
CA LEU A 59 9.91 -8.62 7.55
C LEU A 59 9.69 -8.21 9.02
N PRO A 60 9.63 -9.13 10.01
CA PRO A 60 9.41 -8.74 11.41
C PRO A 60 10.53 -7.86 11.95
N ALA A 61 11.79 -8.23 11.67
CA ALA A 61 12.96 -7.50 12.13
C ALA A 61 13.04 -6.10 11.49
N ARG A 62 12.80 -6.03 10.17
CA ARG A 62 12.82 -4.76 9.43
C ARG A 62 11.72 -3.81 9.90
N ALA A 63 10.50 -4.33 10.09
CA ALA A 63 9.36 -3.54 10.58
C ALA A 63 9.62 -2.98 11.99
N ALA A 64 10.18 -3.80 12.90
CA ALA A 64 10.53 -3.37 14.24
C ALA A 64 11.61 -2.27 14.23
N ALA A 65 12.66 -2.45 13.41
CA ALA A 65 13.72 -1.46 13.24
C ALA A 65 13.18 -0.12 12.70
N LEU A 66 12.31 -0.16 11.68
CA LEU A 66 11.67 1.04 11.14
C LEU A 66 10.77 1.72 12.20
N GLY A 67 10.01 0.94 12.96
CA GLY A 67 9.20 1.45 14.06
C GLY A 67 10.04 2.19 15.11
N ALA A 68 11.18 1.62 15.52
CA ALA A 68 12.11 2.24 16.45
C ALA A 68 12.72 3.54 15.89
N GLN A 69 13.12 3.54 14.61
CA GLN A 69 13.62 4.73 13.91
C GLN A 69 12.58 5.85 13.88
N LEU A 70 11.32 5.53 13.56
CA LEU A 70 10.24 6.51 13.54
C LEU A 70 9.95 7.04 14.94
N ALA A 71 9.97 6.17 15.96
CA ALA A 71 9.74 6.54 17.36
C ALA A 71 10.82 7.49 17.92
N SER A 72 12.07 7.42 17.42
CA SER A 72 13.15 8.32 17.86
C SER A 72 13.09 9.73 17.28
N LEU A 73 12.25 9.99 16.28
CA LEU A 73 12.08 11.34 15.70
C LEU A 73 11.44 12.34 16.70
N ALA A 74 11.46 13.64 16.41
CA ALA A 74 10.75 14.62 17.24
C ALA A 74 9.22 14.44 17.12
N ALA A 75 8.51 14.54 18.25
CA ALA A 75 7.05 14.31 18.30
C ALA A 75 6.26 15.23 17.36
N GLY A 76 6.67 16.49 17.22
CA GLY A 76 6.05 17.46 16.31
C GLY A 76 6.19 17.07 14.83
N GLY A 77 7.31 16.46 14.43
CA GLY A 77 7.52 16.02 13.05
C GLY A 77 6.62 14.84 12.65
N ARG A 78 6.35 13.91 13.58
CA ARG A 78 5.50 12.74 13.33
C ARG A 78 4.01 13.06 13.22
N GLN A 79 3.53 14.07 13.95
CA GLN A 79 2.10 14.40 13.98
C GLN A 79 1.67 15.13 12.69
N LEU A 80 2.57 15.94 12.12
CA LEU A 80 2.29 16.72 10.92
C LEU A 80 2.22 15.88 9.64
N THR A 81 2.91 14.73 9.60
CA THR A 81 3.00 13.87 8.39
C THR A 81 1.88 12.83 8.30
N ARG A 82 0.91 12.81 9.22
CA ARG A 82 -0.17 11.82 9.28
C ARG A 82 -1.50 12.30 8.68
N ALA A 83 -1.51 13.50 8.08
CA ALA A 83 -2.70 14.12 7.48
C ALA A 83 -3.11 13.45 6.15
#